data_AF-A0A7T9XTI0-F1
#
_entry.id   AF-A0A7T9XTI0-F1
#
_cell.length_a   1.000
_cell.length_b   1.000
_cell.length_c   1.000
_cell.angle_alpha   90.00
_cell.angle_beta   90.00
_cell.angle_gamma   90.00
#
_symmetry.space_group_name_H-M   'P 1'
#
loop_
_entity.id
_entity.type
_entity.pdbx_description
1 polymer ?
#
loop_
_entity_poly.entity_id
_entity_poly.type
_entity_poly.pdbx_seq_one_letter_code
_entity_poly.pdbx_strand_id
1 'polypeptide(L)'
;MNNGSDDSQTLIAICFAAIGLVGLGISNFFGVPFLKGLEILPYLIGWAAVFGATMYFGFLKQVAPIALGTLWLCFRPILDYKAGIREDDFPFQPDIAWYGTGLWQFAVFAGIVILGYGFIYWLNNRY
;
A
#
# COMPACT_ATOMS: atom_id res chain seq x y z
N MET A 1 8.13 42.98 -2.02
CA MET A 1 8.56 41.70 -2.60
C MET A 1 8.55 40.68 -1.49
N ASN A 2 7.47 39.89 -1.41
CA ASN A 2 7.27 38.85 -0.40
C ASN A 2 6.77 37.59 -1.12
N ASN A 3 7.57 37.05 -2.04
CA ASN A 3 7.16 35.92 -2.89
C ASN A 3 7.38 34.56 -2.19
N GLY A 4 8.10 34.52 -1.07
CA GLY A 4 8.42 33.27 -0.38
C GLY A 4 7.23 32.61 0.33
N SER A 5 6.24 33.39 0.80
CA SER A 5 5.04 32.85 1.45
C SER A 5 4.04 32.30 0.44
N ASP A 6 3.86 32.99 -0.67
CA ASP A 6 2.84 32.66 -1.67
C ASP A 6 3.25 31.42 -2.49
N ASP A 7 4.54 31.29 -2.81
CA ASP A 7 5.08 30.10 -3.48
C ASP A 7 4.98 28.84 -2.57
N SER A 8 5.27 29.00 -1.28
CA SER A 8 5.14 27.91 -0.28
C SER A 8 3.68 27.50 -0.08
N GLN A 9 2.76 28.46 0.04
CA GLN A 9 1.33 28.17 0.14
C GLN A 9 0.79 27.50 -1.12
N THR A 10 1.24 27.93 -2.30
CA THR A 10 0.87 27.32 -3.58
C THR A 10 1.38 25.89 -3.70
N LEU A 11 2.64 25.63 -3.30
CA LEU A 11 3.21 24.29 -3.23
C LEU A 11 2.43 23.37 -2.28
N ILE A 12 2.09 23.87 -1.10
CA ILE A 12 1.30 23.12 -0.11
C ILE A 12 -0.08 22.78 -0.69
N ALA A 13 -0.76 23.74 -1.33
CA ALA A 13 -2.06 23.52 -1.96
C ALA A 13 -2.00 22.47 -3.08
N ILE A 14 -0.96 22.49 -3.92
CA ILE A 14 -0.73 21.49 -4.97
C ILE A 14 -0.50 20.10 -4.36
N CYS A 15 0.28 20.01 -3.27
CA CYS A 15 0.50 18.74 -2.57
C CYS A 15 -0.80 18.16 -2.00
N PHE A 16 -1.65 18.98 -1.36
CA PHE A 16 -2.96 18.54 -0.87
C PHE A 16 -3.89 18.14 -2.02
N ALA A 17 -3.90 18.87 -3.13
CA ALA A 17 -4.69 18.53 -4.31
C ALA A 17 -4.23 17.20 -4.94
N ALA A 18 -2.91 16.98 -5.03
CA ALA A 18 -2.35 15.73 -5.53
C ALA A 18 -2.71 14.54 -4.62
N ILE A 19 -2.58 14.70 -3.29
CA ILE A 19 -2.99 13.70 -2.31
C ILE A 19 -4.48 13.37 -2.45
N GLY A 20 -5.33 14.40 -2.59
CA GLY A 20 -6.76 14.24 -2.80
C GLY A 20 -7.10 13.51 -4.10
N LEU A 21 -6.43 13.84 -5.21
CA LEU A 21 -6.63 13.18 -6.50
C LEU A 21 -6.18 11.72 -6.48
N VAL A 22 -5.05 11.42 -5.85
CA VAL A 22 -4.56 10.05 -5.69
C VAL A 22 -5.51 9.24 -4.82
N GLY A 23 -5.96 9.80 -3.68
CA GLY A 23 -6.96 9.19 -2.82
C GLY A 23 -8.28 8.91 -3.55
N LEU A 24 -8.74 9.86 -4.39
CA LEU A 24 -9.92 9.69 -5.24
C LEU A 24 -9.74 8.61 -6.32
N GLY A 25 -8.55 8.52 -6.91
CA GLY A 25 -8.22 7.48 -7.87
C GLY A 25 -8.28 6.09 -7.24
N ILE A 26 -7.66 5.93 -6.07
CA ILE A 26 -7.67 4.69 -5.29
C ILE A 26 -9.10 4.34 -4.87
N SER A 27 -9.87 5.30 -4.36
CA SER A 27 -11.24 5.07 -3.90
C SER A 27 -12.15 4.59 -5.03
N ASN A 28 -12.02 5.18 -6.23
CA ASN A 28 -12.80 4.77 -7.41
C ASN A 28 -12.35 3.42 -7.96
N PHE A 29 -11.04 3.16 -8.03
CA PHE A 29 -10.50 1.92 -8.57
C PHE A 29 -10.91 0.71 -7.73
N PHE A 30 -10.87 0.85 -6.41
CA PHE A 30 -11.24 -0.22 -5.49
C PHE A 30 -12.71 -0.17 -5.04
N GLY A 31 -13.45 0.89 -5.34
CA GLY A 31 -14.84 1.06 -4.87
C GLY A 31 -14.93 1.08 -3.35
N VAL A 32 -14.11 1.90 -2.70
CA VAL A 32 -14.04 2.08 -1.24
C VAL A 32 -14.20 3.56 -0.88
N PRO A 33 -14.58 3.91 0.37
CA PRO A 33 -14.72 5.30 0.80
C PRO A 33 -13.42 6.08 0.61
N PHE A 34 -13.55 7.36 0.26
CA PHE A 34 -12.41 8.26 0.07
C PHE A 34 -11.47 8.30 1.28
N LEU A 35 -12.00 8.30 2.50
CA LEU A 35 -11.22 8.23 3.74
C LEU A 35 -10.32 6.98 3.81
N LYS A 36 -10.84 5.81 3.41
CA LYS A 36 -10.07 4.56 3.36
C LYS A 36 -9.03 4.57 2.24
N GLY A 37 -9.33 5.21 1.11
CA GLY A 37 -8.36 5.47 0.05
C GLY A 37 -7.23 6.41 0.51
N LEU A 38 -7.53 7.41 1.34
CA LEU A 38 -6.54 8.32 1.91
C LEU A 38 -5.68 7.64 2.98
N GLU A 39 -6.25 6.69 3.73
CA GLU A 39 -5.58 5.95 4.79
C GLU A 39 -4.40 5.11 4.26
N ILE A 40 -4.44 4.66 3.00
CA ILE A 40 -3.32 3.91 2.40
C ILE A 40 -2.16 4.81 1.93
N LEU A 41 -2.40 6.10 1.67
CA LEU A 41 -1.38 7.00 1.13
C LEU A 41 -0.09 7.08 1.98
N PRO A 42 -0.15 7.30 3.31
CA PRO A 42 1.07 7.39 4.11
C PRO A 42 1.88 6.08 4.06
N TYR A 43 1.21 4.92 4.02
CA TYR A 43 1.86 3.63 3.85
C TYR A 43 2.54 3.52 2.49
N LEU A 44 1.88 3.95 1.41
CA LEU A 44 2.44 3.99 0.05
C LEU A 44 3.64 4.93 -0.09
N ILE A 45 3.58 6.11 0.54
CA ILE A 45 4.70 7.08 0.55
C ILE A 45 5.89 6.50 1.33
N GLY A 46 5.65 5.94 2.51
CA GLY A 46 6.68 5.22 3.27
C GLY A 46 7.30 4.09 2.45
N TRP A 47 6.46 3.35 1.71
CA TRP A 47 6.91 2.30 0.81
C TRP A 47 7.75 2.82 -0.36
N ALA A 48 7.35 3.92 -0.98
CA ALA A 48 8.11 4.57 -2.04
C ALA A 48 9.49 5.01 -1.57
N ALA A 49 9.61 5.51 -0.32
CA ALA A 49 10.89 5.87 0.28
C ALA A 49 11.78 4.65 0.53
N VAL A 50 11.23 3.56 1.09
CA VAL A 50 11.97 2.30 1.31
C VAL A 50 12.43 1.71 -0.03
N PHE A 51 11.54 1.66 -1.03
CA PHE A 51 11.89 1.16 -2.35
C PHE A 51 12.96 2.03 -3.02
N GLY A 52 12.83 3.36 -2.93
CA GLY A 52 13.83 4.31 -3.44
C GLY A 52 15.20 4.13 -2.77
N ALA A 53 15.24 3.92 -1.46
CA ALA A 53 16.48 3.62 -0.75
C ALA A 53 17.10 2.29 -1.23
N THR A 54 16.28 1.23 -1.38
CA THR A 54 16.78 -0.08 -1.83
C THR A 54 17.31 -0.05 -3.27
N MET A 55 16.73 0.81 -4.12
CA MET A 55 17.24 1.11 -5.46
C MET A 55 18.58 1.84 -5.42
N TYR A 56 18.73 2.83 -4.53
CA TYR A 56 19.98 3.56 -4.35
C TYR A 56 21.15 2.65 -3.90
N PHE A 57 20.89 1.70 -3.01
CA PHE A 57 21.90 0.76 -2.51
C PHE A 57 22.13 -0.48 -3.41
N GLY A 58 21.38 -0.64 -4.51
CA GLY A 58 21.58 -1.75 -5.44
C GLY A 58 21.07 -3.12 -4.96
N PHE A 59 20.33 -3.19 -3.86
CA PHE A 59 19.77 -4.43 -3.30
C PHE A 59 18.41 -4.83 -3.91
N LEU A 60 17.99 -4.18 -4.99
CA LEU A 60 16.67 -4.38 -5.62
C LEU A 60 16.32 -5.84 -5.87
N LYS A 61 17.24 -6.67 -6.35
CA LYS A 61 16.97 -8.07 -6.66
C LYS A 61 16.68 -8.89 -5.40
N GLN A 62 17.34 -8.59 -4.28
CA GLN A 62 17.09 -9.25 -3.00
C GLN A 62 15.86 -8.72 -2.29
N VAL A 63 15.55 -7.43 -2.42
CA VAL A 63 14.44 -6.80 -1.68
C VAL A 63 13.14 -6.84 -2.48
N ALA A 64 13.16 -7.03 -3.80
CA ALA A 64 11.96 -7.07 -4.65
C ALA A 64 10.87 -8.05 -4.18
N PRO A 65 11.16 -9.29 -3.75
CA PRO A 65 10.11 -10.20 -3.26
C PRO A 65 9.46 -9.70 -1.96
N ILE A 66 10.29 -9.21 -1.04
CA ILE A 66 9.82 -8.62 0.22
C ILE A 66 9.02 -7.35 -0.06
N ALA A 67 9.47 -6.54 -1.01
CA ALA A 67 8.82 -5.31 -1.43
C ALA A 67 7.43 -5.57 -2.01
N LEU A 68 7.29 -6.56 -2.87
CA LEU A 68 5.99 -6.96 -3.41
C LEU A 68 5.07 -7.52 -2.33
N GLY A 69 5.59 -8.34 -1.41
CA GLY A 69 4.79 -8.86 -0.30
C GLY A 69 4.31 -7.76 0.65
N THR A 70 5.18 -6.83 1.00
CA THR A 70 4.83 -5.73 1.91
C THR A 70 3.97 -4.66 1.23
N LEU A 71 4.07 -4.49 -0.09
CA LEU A 71 3.13 -3.70 -0.88
C LEU A 71 1.69 -4.24 -0.73
N TRP A 72 1.51 -5.57 -0.70
CA TRP A 72 0.22 -6.18 -0.40
C TRP A 72 -0.31 -5.76 0.99
N LEU A 73 0.56 -5.63 1.99
CA LEU A 73 0.17 -5.18 3.32
C LEU A 73 -0.25 -3.70 3.34
N CYS A 74 0.23 -2.84 2.43
CA CYS A 74 -0.24 -1.46 2.31
C CYS A 74 -1.71 -1.37 1.89
N PHE A 75 -2.23 -2.39 1.21
CA PHE A 75 -3.64 -2.46 0.82
C PHE A 75 -4.56 -2.98 1.93
N ARG A 76 -4.03 -3.32 3.12
CA ARG A 76 -4.82 -3.76 4.28
C ARG A 76 -6.05 -2.91 4.57
N PRO A 77 -5.99 -1.56 4.62
CA PRO A 77 -7.17 -0.74 4.95
C PRO A 77 -8.32 -0.92 3.94
N ILE A 78 -7.98 -1.21 2.68
CA ILE A 78 -8.93 -1.47 1.59
C ILE A 78 -9.47 -2.90 1.70
N LEU A 79 -8.58 -3.87 1.96
CA LEU A 79 -8.94 -5.28 2.11
C LEU A 79 -9.84 -5.51 3.33
N ASP A 80 -9.54 -4.88 4.45
CA ASP A 80 -10.32 -4.95 5.70
C ASP A 80 -11.70 -4.32 5.50
N TYR A 81 -11.76 -3.15 4.85
CA TYR A 81 -13.02 -2.51 4.50
C TYR A 81 -13.89 -3.38 3.57
N LYS A 82 -13.28 -4.00 2.55
CA LYS A 82 -13.94 -4.94 1.63
C LYS A 82 -14.33 -6.26 2.29
N ALA A 83 -13.65 -6.65 3.35
CA ALA A 83 -13.95 -7.88 4.10
C ALA A 83 -15.12 -7.71 5.07
N GLY A 84 -15.67 -6.49 5.18
CA GLY A 84 -16.78 -6.19 6.07
C GLY A 84 -16.35 -5.83 7.49
N ILE A 85 -15.07 -5.54 7.73
CA ILE A 85 -14.60 -5.05 9.03
C ILE A 85 -15.04 -3.58 9.16
N ARG A 86 -16.17 -3.38 9.82
CA ARG A 86 -16.69 -2.08 10.26
C ARG A 86 -16.72 -2.10 11.79
N GLU A 87 -16.10 -1.10 12.42
CA GLU A 87 -16.09 -0.95 13.88
C GLU A 87 -17.52 -0.75 14.45
N ASP A 88 -18.48 -0.47 13.56
CA ASP A 88 -19.85 -0.06 13.84
C ASP A 88 -20.84 -1.26 13.97
N ASP A 89 -20.45 -2.47 13.55
CA ASP A 89 -21.36 -3.64 13.40
C ASP A 89 -21.46 -4.52 14.67
N PHE A 90 -21.50 -3.91 15.86
CA PHE A 90 -21.90 -4.60 17.09
C PHE A 90 -23.45 -4.56 17.19
N PRO A 91 -24.17 -5.71 17.28
CA PRO A 91 -23.74 -7.07 17.65
C PRO A 91 -23.73 -8.10 16.50
N PHE A 92 -24.01 -7.71 15.26
CA PHE A 92 -24.05 -8.63 14.13
C PHE A 92 -22.73 -8.59 13.38
N GLN A 93 -21.81 -9.50 13.73
CA GLN A 93 -20.57 -9.70 13.01
C GLN A 93 -20.89 -10.38 11.66
N PRO A 94 -20.85 -9.69 10.51
CA PRO A 94 -20.96 -10.37 9.22
C PRO A 94 -19.79 -11.36 9.10
N ASP A 95 -20.01 -12.49 8.38
CA ASP A 95 -18.96 -13.44 8.05
C ASP A 95 -17.79 -12.68 7.40
N ILE A 96 -16.71 -12.49 8.17
CA ILE A 96 -15.54 -11.76 7.72
C ILE A 96 -14.93 -12.57 6.58
N ALA A 97 -14.83 -11.96 5.40
CA ALA A 97 -14.24 -12.63 4.25
C ALA A 97 -12.81 -13.09 4.59
N TRP A 98 -12.40 -14.24 4.09
CA TRP A 98 -11.12 -14.89 4.46
C TRP A 98 -9.92 -13.93 4.37
N TYR A 99 -9.89 -13.04 3.36
CA TYR A 99 -8.84 -12.04 3.13
C TYR A 99 -8.82 -10.85 4.10
N GLY A 100 -9.83 -10.69 4.96
CA GLY A 100 -9.88 -9.69 6.03
C GLY A 100 -9.25 -10.15 7.33
N THR A 101 -9.00 -11.45 7.50
CA THR A 101 -8.34 -11.93 8.73
C THR A 101 -6.83 -11.74 8.63
N GLY A 102 -6.22 -11.24 9.71
CA GLY A 102 -4.78 -10.96 9.75
C GLY A 102 -3.90 -12.17 9.43
N LEU A 103 -4.37 -13.39 9.74
CA LEU A 103 -3.67 -14.65 9.42
C LEU A 103 -3.63 -14.93 7.91
N TRP A 104 -4.75 -14.78 7.20
CA TRP A 104 -4.77 -14.98 5.75
C TRP A 104 -3.99 -13.89 5.00
N GLN A 105 -4.00 -12.65 5.50
CA GLN A 105 -3.16 -11.59 4.96
C GLN A 105 -1.67 -11.89 5.10
N PHE A 106 -1.26 -12.46 6.24
CA PHE A 106 0.11 -12.94 6.43
C PHE A 106 0.43 -14.14 5.54
N ALA A 107 -0.54 -15.05 5.32
CA ALA A 107 -0.37 -16.17 4.41
C ALA A 107 -0.15 -15.72 2.96
N VAL A 108 -0.90 -14.71 2.50
CA VAL A 108 -0.70 -14.11 1.16
C VAL A 108 0.66 -13.40 1.08
N PHE A 109 1.03 -12.63 2.11
CA PHE A 109 2.36 -12.03 2.22
C PHE A 109 3.47 -13.08 2.09
N ALA A 110 3.42 -14.14 2.91
CA ALA A 110 4.39 -15.21 2.89
C ALA A 110 4.42 -15.92 1.54
N GLY A 111 3.26 -16.15 0.93
CA GLY A 111 3.14 -16.72 -0.41
C GLY A 111 3.84 -15.88 -1.48
N ILE A 112 3.61 -14.56 -1.50
CA ILE A 112 4.28 -13.64 -2.44
C ILE A 112 5.80 -13.68 -2.26
N VAL A 113 6.27 -13.65 -1.01
CA VAL A 113 7.70 -13.67 -0.69
C VAL A 113 8.35 -14.99 -1.11
N ILE A 114 7.74 -16.12 -0.75
CA ILE A 114 8.24 -17.47 -1.09
C ILE A 114 8.27 -17.66 -2.60
N LEU A 115 7.20 -17.31 -3.31
CA LEU A 115 7.13 -17.41 -4.77
C LEU A 115 8.13 -16.47 -5.45
N GLY A 116 8.28 -15.24 -4.95
CA GLY A 116 9.23 -14.27 -5.49
C GLY A 116 10.68 -14.74 -5.35
N TYR A 117 11.09 -15.22 -4.16
CA TYR A 117 12.42 -15.78 -3.99
C TYR A 117 12.62 -17.10 -4.75
N GLY A 118 11.59 -17.95 -4.80
CA GLY A 118 11.61 -19.19 -5.59
C GLY A 118 11.83 -18.92 -7.08
N PHE A 119 11.17 -17.89 -7.63
CA PHE A 119 11.34 -17.48 -9.02
C PHE A 119 12.75 -16.91 -9.30
N ILE A 120 13.27 -16.09 -8.38
CA ILE A 120 14.65 -15.57 -8.49
C ILE A 120 15.68 -16.70 -8.41
N TYR A 121 15.48 -17.67 -7.52
CA TYR A 121 16.35 -18.85 -7.40
C TYR A 121 16.33 -19.67 -8.69
N TRP A 122 15.14 -19.92 -9.25
CA TRP A 122 15.00 -20.64 -10.52
C TRP A 122 15.68 -19.92 -11.69
N LEU A 123 15.55 -18.59 -11.78
CA LEU A 123 16.24 -17.77 -12.77
C LEU A 123 17.76 -17.83 -12.63
N ASN A 124 18.28 -17.74 -11.40
CA ASN A 124 19.72 -17.83 -11.11
C ASN A 124 20.29 -19.24 -11.32
N ASN A 125 19.45 -20.28 -11.35
CA ASN A 125 19.89 -21.66 -11.59
C ASN A 125 19.80 -22.06 -13.08
N ARG A 126 19.21 -21.21 -13.92
CA ARG A 126 19.15 -21.39 -15.39
C ARG A 126 20.17 -20.58 -16.18
N TYR A 127 20.81 -19.61 -15.54
CA TYR A 127 21.91 -18.79 -16.07
C TYR A 127 23.17 -19.03 -15.25
#